data_AF-A0AAV8XKF6-F1
#
_entry.id   AF-A0AAV8XKF6-F1
#
_cell.length_a   1.000
_cell.length_b   1.000
_cell.length_c   1.000
_cell.angle_alpha   90.00
_cell.angle_beta   90.00
_cell.angle_gamma   90.00
#
_symmetry.space_group_name_H-M   'P 1'
#
loop_
_entity.id
_entity.type
_entity.pdbx_description
1 polymer ?
#
loop_
_entity_poly.entity_id
_entity_poly.type
_entity_poly.pdbx_seq_one_letter_code
_entity_poly.pdbx_strand_id
1 'polypeptide(L)'
;MDIELLTNIVNAIYEELQKHPDYKIDLLSLKSFDEIRRIAARQTIISKSIDLLSLENIIQNLRRPAYATRIMMQLAPSSSIKYSVGIQLFVSAILNIGTEKHLSYISDAEEGKKH
;
A
#
# COMPACT_ATOMS: atom_id res chain seq x y z
N MET A 1 -8.75 -5.03 -25.33
CA MET A 1 -8.03 -4.53 -24.15
C MET A 1 -6.66 -4.10 -24.62
N ASP A 2 -6.32 -2.83 -24.45
CA ASP A 2 -5.05 -2.28 -24.92
C ASP A 2 -3.92 -2.68 -23.96
N ILE A 3 -3.03 -3.57 -24.42
CA ILE A 3 -1.91 -4.10 -23.64
C ILE A 3 -0.85 -3.01 -23.38
N GLU A 4 -0.72 -2.05 -24.30
CA GLU A 4 0.28 -0.98 -24.23
C GLU A 4 -0.07 -0.01 -23.10
N LEU A 5 -1.33 0.38 -23.01
CA LEU A 5 -1.85 1.17 -21.89
C LEU A 5 -1.62 0.49 -20.52
N LEU A 6 -1.82 -0.82 -20.44
CA LEU A 6 -1.62 -1.57 -19.19
C LEU A 6 -0.14 -1.61 -18.79
N THR A 7 0.73 -1.84 -19.76
CA THR A 7 2.17 -1.86 -19.57
C THR A 7 2.67 -0.51 -19.08
N ASN A 8 2.17 0.59 -19.65
CA ASN A 8 2.53 1.94 -19.25
C ASN A 8 2.12 2.25 -17.79
N ILE A 9 0.93 1.81 -17.35
CA ILE A 9 0.49 1.98 -15.96
C ILE A 9 1.40 1.20 -15.00
N VAL A 10 1.72 -0.05 -15.35
CA VAL A 10 2.59 -0.91 -14.53
C VAL A 10 3.98 -0.30 -14.40
N ASN A 11 4.59 0.13 -15.51
CA ASN A 11 5.92 0.73 -15.51
C ASN A 11 5.94 2.04 -14.71
N ALA A 12 4.95 2.91 -14.88
CA ALA A 12 4.87 4.15 -14.12
C ALA A 12 4.82 3.92 -12.61
N ILE A 13 4.02 2.94 -12.15
CA ILE A 13 3.96 2.59 -10.73
C ILE A 13 5.29 2.01 -10.23
N TYR A 14 5.92 1.12 -11.02
CA TYR A 14 7.20 0.54 -10.68
C TYR A 14 8.29 1.60 -10.54
N GLU A 15 8.39 2.51 -11.52
CA GLU A 15 9.34 3.61 -11.53
C GLU A 15 9.15 4.54 -10.33
N GLU A 16 7.89 4.87 -9.99
CA GLU A 16 7.59 5.71 -8.83
C GLU A 16 7.99 5.05 -7.51
N LEU A 17 7.66 3.77 -7.34
CA LEU A 17 8.07 2.99 -6.18
C LEU A 17 9.60 2.97 -6.04
N GLN A 18 10.32 2.79 -7.16
CA GLN A 18 11.77 2.81 -7.15
C GLN A 18 12.39 4.17 -6.78
N LYS A 19 11.69 5.30 -6.92
CA LYS A 19 12.22 6.59 -6.48
C LYS A 19 12.38 6.66 -4.96
N HIS A 20 11.59 5.89 -4.22
CA HIS A 20 11.64 5.88 -2.76
C HIS A 20 12.81 5.03 -2.23
N PRO A 21 13.69 5.59 -1.36
CA PRO A 21 14.81 4.85 -0.77
C PRO A 21 14.38 3.57 -0.04
N ASP A 22 13.18 3.58 0.55
CA ASP A 22 12.60 2.44 1.25
C ASP A 22 12.29 1.25 0.35
N TYR A 23 12.24 1.42 -0.96
CA TYR A 23 12.08 0.32 -1.93
C TYR A 23 13.40 -0.07 -2.60
N LYS A 24 14.50 0.64 -2.32
CA LYS A 24 15.87 0.31 -2.79
C LYS A 24 16.67 -0.45 -1.73
N ILE A 25 16.07 -1.51 -1.18
CA ILE A 25 16.68 -2.27 -0.09
C ILE A 25 17.18 -3.61 -0.64
N ASP A 26 18.46 -3.89 -0.43
CA ASP A 26 19.00 -5.23 -0.63
C ASP A 26 18.58 -6.13 0.53
N LEU A 27 17.53 -6.92 0.31
CA LEU A 27 17.00 -7.85 1.32
C LEU A 27 18.04 -8.91 1.74
N LEU A 28 19.00 -9.25 0.88
CA LEU A 28 20.06 -10.22 1.19
C LEU A 28 21.11 -9.63 2.14
N SER A 29 21.21 -8.31 2.21
CA SER A 29 22.10 -7.61 3.14
C SER A 29 21.58 -7.56 4.58
N LEU A 30 20.30 -7.87 4.81
CA LEU A 30 19.66 -7.83 6.12
C LEU A 30 20.04 -9.07 6.94
N LYS A 31 20.55 -8.85 8.15
CA LYS A 31 21.16 -9.92 8.96
C LYS A 31 20.20 -10.54 9.97
N SER A 32 19.06 -9.91 10.22
CA SER A 32 18.09 -10.35 11.22
C SER A 32 16.63 -10.23 10.77
N PHE A 33 15.79 -11.09 11.33
CA PHE A 33 14.34 -11.02 11.13
C PHE A 33 13.73 -9.69 11.60
N ASP A 34 14.28 -9.10 12.68
CA ASP A 34 13.78 -7.83 13.20
C ASP A 34 14.05 -6.66 12.25
N GLU A 35 15.18 -6.66 11.54
CA GLU A 35 15.47 -5.67 10.49
C GLU A 35 14.47 -5.79 9.34
N ILE A 36 14.21 -7.02 8.87
CA ILE A 36 13.20 -7.30 7.83
C ILE A 36 11.82 -6.79 8.29
N ARG A 37 11.43 -7.08 9.54
CA ARG A 37 10.15 -6.65 10.12
C ARG A 37 10.04 -5.12 10.18
N ARG A 38 11.11 -4.43 10.60
CA ARG A 38 11.16 -2.96 10.71
C ARG A 38 11.03 -2.29 9.35
N ILE A 39 11.77 -2.80 8.36
CA ILE A 39 11.73 -2.32 6.98
C ILE A 39 10.33 -2.50 6.39
N ALA A 40 9.77 -3.70 6.52
CA ALA A 40 8.44 -3.99 6.00
C ALA A 40 7.37 -3.08 6.63
N ALA A 41 7.47 -2.80 7.94
CA ALA A 41 6.55 -1.86 8.59
C ALA A 41 6.69 -0.42 8.07
N ARG A 42 7.93 0.05 7.84
CA ARG A 42 8.19 1.38 7.29
C ARG A 42 7.66 1.50 5.86
N GLN A 43 7.93 0.53 5.00
CA GLN A 43 7.40 0.47 3.63
C GLN A 43 5.86 0.49 3.60
N THR A 44 5.18 -0.22 4.52
CA THR A 44 3.71 -0.20 4.64
C THR A 44 3.15 1.20 4.93
N ILE A 45 3.87 2.03 5.69
CA ILE A 45 3.44 3.40 6.02
C ILE A 45 3.73 4.33 4.85
N ILE A 46 4.92 4.21 4.26
CA ILE A 46 5.38 5.10 3.18
C ILE A 46 4.63 4.87 1.88
N SER A 47 4.10 3.67 1.63
CA SER A 47 3.27 3.42 0.44
C SER A 47 2.06 4.36 0.33
N LYS A 48 1.53 4.86 1.46
CA LYS A 48 0.45 5.88 1.50
C LYS A 48 0.89 7.27 1.04
N SER A 49 2.20 7.55 1.04
CA SER A 49 2.77 8.84 0.61
C SER A 49 3.11 8.90 -0.88
N ILE A 50 2.88 7.81 -1.62
CA ILE A 50 3.16 7.73 -3.05
C ILE A 50 2.03 8.46 -3.79
N ASP A 51 2.38 9.52 -4.53
CA ASP A 51 1.41 10.39 -5.21
C ASP A 51 0.51 9.63 -6.19
N LEU A 52 1.06 8.67 -6.95
CA LEU A 52 0.28 7.81 -7.86
C LEU A 52 -0.77 6.95 -7.14
N LEU A 53 -0.65 6.78 -5.83
CA LEU A 53 -1.59 6.05 -4.97
C LEU A 53 -2.44 7.00 -4.13
N SER A 54 -2.35 8.32 -4.35
CA SER A 54 -3.25 9.29 -3.73
C SER A 54 -4.69 9.10 -4.21
N LEU A 55 -5.64 9.58 -3.43
CA LEU A 55 -7.06 9.47 -3.77
C LEU A 55 -7.37 10.16 -5.11
N GLU A 56 -6.79 11.33 -5.34
CA GLU A 56 -6.95 12.12 -6.57
C GLU A 56 -6.51 11.31 -7.79
N ASN A 57 -5.33 10.67 -7.69
CA ASN A 57 -4.79 9.83 -8.76
C ASN A 57 -5.57 8.52 -8.92
N ILE A 58 -6.11 7.94 -7.84
CA ILE A 58 -6.93 6.73 -7.91
C ILE A 58 -8.25 7.02 -8.63
N ILE A 59 -8.91 8.15 -8.34
CA ILE A 59 -10.19 8.52 -8.97
C ILE A 59 -10.04 8.69 -10.49
N GLN A 60 -8.90 9.22 -10.94
CA GLN A 60 -8.60 9.36 -12.38
C GLN A 60 -8.46 8.00 -13.09
N ASN A 61 -8.05 6.94 -12.39
CA ASN A 61 -7.97 5.61 -12.95
C ASN A 61 -8.13 4.53 -11.87
N LEU A 62 -9.36 4.03 -11.74
CA LEU A 62 -9.77 3.03 -10.73
C LEU A 62 -9.05 1.67 -10.88
N ARG A 63 -8.31 1.43 -11.96
CA ARG A 63 -7.50 0.21 -12.10
C ARG A 63 -6.12 0.33 -11.42
N ARG A 64 -5.64 1.56 -11.15
CA ARG A 64 -4.34 1.81 -10.51
C ARG A 64 -4.15 1.05 -9.19
N PRO A 65 -5.12 1.00 -8.25
CA PRO A 65 -4.96 0.25 -7.01
C PRO A 65 -4.65 -1.23 -7.22
N ALA A 66 -5.33 -1.89 -8.16
CA ALA A 66 -5.14 -3.31 -8.44
C ALA A 66 -3.74 -3.60 -9.02
N TYR A 67 -3.25 -2.75 -9.93
CA TYR A 67 -1.90 -2.87 -10.47
C TYR A 67 -0.85 -2.52 -9.41
N ALA A 68 -1.09 -1.48 -8.60
CA ALA A 68 -0.20 -1.07 -7.53
C ALA A 68 0.04 -2.20 -6.53
N THR A 69 -1.01 -2.87 -6.07
CA THR A 69 -0.87 -4.03 -5.17
C THR A 69 0.00 -5.14 -5.79
N ARG A 70 -0.14 -5.41 -7.10
CA ARG A 70 0.69 -6.41 -7.79
C ARG A 70 2.16 -6.01 -7.84
N ILE A 71 2.46 -4.76 -8.19
CA ILE A 71 3.84 -4.27 -8.28
C ILE A 71 4.48 -4.17 -6.90
N MET A 72 3.75 -3.68 -5.89
CA MET A 72 4.22 -3.69 -4.50
C MET A 72 4.48 -5.13 -4.01
N MET A 73 3.68 -6.12 -4.40
CA MET A 73 3.91 -7.51 -4.05
C MET A 73 5.22 -8.06 -4.67
N GLN A 74 5.56 -7.64 -5.87
CA GLN A 74 6.81 -8.02 -6.54
C GLN A 74 8.04 -7.36 -5.91
N LEU A 75 7.94 -6.09 -5.53
CA LEU A 75 9.06 -5.30 -4.99
C LEU A 75 9.27 -5.49 -3.48
N ALA A 76 8.17 -5.56 -2.72
CA ALA A 76 8.18 -5.56 -1.25
C ALA A 76 7.04 -6.42 -0.70
N PRO A 77 7.08 -7.75 -0.89
CA PRO A 77 5.97 -8.66 -0.54
C PRO A 77 5.59 -8.60 0.94
N SER A 78 6.58 -8.54 1.84
CA SER A 78 6.33 -8.49 3.29
C SER A 78 5.56 -7.22 3.70
N SER A 79 5.88 -6.07 3.10
CA SER A 79 5.16 -4.82 3.36
C SER A 79 3.75 -4.84 2.76
N SER A 80 3.60 -5.45 1.59
CA SER A 80 2.33 -5.59 0.87
C SER A 80 1.35 -6.45 1.66
N ILE A 81 1.79 -7.59 2.19
CA ILE A 81 0.96 -8.44 3.04
C ILE A 81 0.59 -7.72 4.34
N LYS A 82 1.52 -7.01 4.98
CA LYS A 82 1.22 -6.20 6.17
C LYS A 82 0.14 -5.16 5.90
N TYR A 83 0.20 -4.49 4.75
CA TYR A 83 -0.82 -3.53 4.33
C TYR A 83 -2.17 -4.22 4.04
N SER A 84 -2.18 -5.24 3.18
CA SER A 84 -3.41 -5.88 2.75
C SER A 84 -4.16 -6.59 3.88
N VAL A 85 -3.43 -7.29 4.76
CA VAL A 85 -4.07 -8.00 5.90
C VAL A 85 -4.30 -7.05 7.07
N GLY A 86 -3.29 -6.27 7.46
CA GLY A 86 -3.34 -5.45 8.67
C GLY A 86 -4.22 -4.21 8.54
N ILE A 87 -4.43 -3.70 7.32
CA ILE A 87 -5.20 -2.47 7.09
C ILE A 87 -6.39 -2.77 6.17
N GLN A 88 -6.16 -3.22 4.93
CA GLN A 88 -7.25 -3.31 3.95
C GLN A 88 -8.32 -4.32 4.33
N LEU A 89 -7.96 -5.53 4.74
CA LEU A 89 -8.93 -6.57 5.09
C LEU A 89 -9.77 -6.14 6.30
N PHE A 90 -9.13 -5.58 7.32
CA PHE A 90 -9.80 -5.09 8.52
C PHE A 90 -10.78 -3.95 8.21
N VAL A 91 -10.31 -2.93 7.50
CA VAL A 91 -11.15 -1.79 7.07
C VAL A 91 -12.29 -2.27 6.18
N SER A 92 -12.01 -3.15 5.21
CA SER A 92 -13.04 -3.67 4.31
C SER A 92 -14.11 -4.48 5.06
N ALA A 93 -13.71 -5.28 6.05
CA ALA A 93 -14.66 -6.01 6.88
C ALA A 93 -15.59 -5.02 7.62
N ILE A 94 -15.03 -3.99 8.27
CA ILE A 94 -15.84 -2.98 8.96
C ILE A 94 -16.77 -2.23 7.99
N LEU A 95 -16.28 -1.85 6.80
CA LEU A 95 -17.10 -1.12 5.82
C LEU A 95 -18.28 -1.95 5.30
N ASN A 96 -18.14 -3.28 5.22
CA ASN A 96 -19.18 -4.15 4.65
C ASN A 96 -20.12 -4.75 5.68
N ILE A 97 -19.63 -5.10 6.88
CA ILE A 97 -20.40 -5.81 7.91
C ILE A 97 -20.41 -5.10 9.27
N GLY A 98 -19.78 -3.92 9.36
CA GLY A 98 -19.74 -3.12 10.58
C GLY A 98 -21.00 -2.31 10.81
N THR A 99 -21.12 -1.77 12.03
CA THR A 99 -22.18 -0.83 12.42
C THR A 99 -21.64 0.60 12.31
N GLU A 100 -22.50 1.60 12.44
CA GLU A 100 -22.09 3.02 12.50
C GLU A 100 -21.02 3.28 13.56
N LYS A 101 -21.11 2.61 14.71
CA LYS A 101 -20.10 2.68 15.78
C LYS A 101 -18.74 2.11 15.34
N HIS A 102 -18.72 1.09 14.48
CA HIS A 102 -17.45 0.60 13.95
C HIS A 102 -16.84 1.58 12.93
N LEU A 103 -17.69 2.25 12.14
CA LEU A 103 -17.25 3.28 11.20
C LEU A 103 -16.63 4.49 11.91
N SER A 104 -17.14 4.88 13.08
CA SER A 104 -16.55 5.99 13.84
C SER A 104 -15.10 5.73 14.23
N TYR A 105 -14.76 4.48 14.60
CA TYR A 105 -13.37 4.11 14.91
C TYR A 105 -12.42 4.22 13.71
N ILE A 106 -12.92 4.01 12.49
CA ILE A 106 -12.13 4.21 11.27
C ILE A 106 -11.89 5.71 11.06
N SER A 107 -12.95 6.53 11.13
CA SER A 107 -12.85 7.98 10.96
C SER A 107 -11.87 8.59 11.97
N ASP A 108 -11.99 8.18 13.25
CA ASP A 108 -11.11 8.68 14.31
C ASP A 108 -9.65 8.25 14.08
N ALA A 109 -9.40 7.03 13.59
CA ALA A 109 -8.07 6.56 13.24
C ALA A 109 -7.46 7.30 12.04
N GLU A 110 -8.25 7.63 11.02
CA GLU A 110 -7.79 8.38 9.83
C GLU A 110 -7.50 9.84 10.15
N GLU A 111 -8.29 10.46 11.03
CA GLU A 111 -8.12 11.84 11.49
C GLU A 111 -7.02 11.97 12.56
N GLY A 112 -6.42 10.86 13.00
CA GLY A 112 -5.38 10.85 14.02
C GLY A 112 -5.90 11.18 15.43
N LYS A 113 -7.21 11.05 15.66
CA LYS A 113 -7.83 11.22 16.98
C LYS A 113 -7.44 10.04 17.86
N LYS A 114 -6.97 10.35 19.08
CA LYS A 114 -6.72 9.33 20.11
C LYS A 114 -8.02 9.06 20.86
N HIS A 115 -8.38 7.79 20.96
CA HIS A 115 -9.35 7.31 21.94
C HIS A 115 -8.73 7.20 23.32
#